data_AF-A0A5J4T8Q8-F1
#
_entry.id   AF-A0A5J4T8Q8-F1
#
_cell.length_a   1.000
_cell.length_b   1.000
_cell.length_c   1.000
_cell.angle_alpha   90.00
_cell.angle_beta   90.00
_cell.angle_gamma   90.00
#
_symmetry.space_group_name_H-M   'P 1'
#
loop_
_entity.id
_entity.type
_entity.pdbx_description
1 polymer ?
#
loop_
_entity_poly.entity_id
_entity_poly.type
_entity_poly.pdbx_seq_one_letter_code
_entity_poly.pdbx_strand_id
1 'polypeptide(L)'
;MEQQRAEVLKTHGFEACKNIFKKIHINFFLQHVCFNFQVLRTLGKGGFSHVFQVKKQEYGVIAAKVMNEDEFDLNEWRTGFQLAQNRNPFILKYHSAQMYGFNAVILMDYANMKV
;
A
#
# COMPACT_ATOMS: atom_id res chain seq x y z
N MET A 1 19.45 -15.03 -32.06
CA MET A 1 20.21 -14.38 -30.95
C MET A 1 19.79 -12.92 -30.72
N GLU A 2 19.64 -12.08 -31.75
CA GLU A 2 19.20 -10.68 -31.55
C GLU A 2 17.75 -10.53 -31.05
N GLN A 3 16.81 -11.32 -31.56
CA GLN A 3 15.42 -11.28 -31.10
C GLN A 3 15.29 -11.62 -29.61
N GLN A 4 16.06 -12.60 -29.14
CA GLN A 4 16.08 -13.00 -27.73
C GLN A 4 16.73 -11.93 -26.83
N ARG A 5 17.72 -11.19 -27.33
CA ARG A 5 18.29 -10.02 -26.63
C ARG A 5 17.30 -8.84 -26.56
N ALA A 6 16.54 -8.59 -27.63
CA ALA A 6 15.52 -7.54 -27.67
C ALA A 6 14.34 -7.84 -26.74
N GLU A 7 13.97 -9.11 -26.58
CA GLU A 7 12.89 -9.55 -25.70
C GLU A 7 13.28 -9.47 -24.21
N VAL A 8 14.52 -9.82 -23.88
CA VAL A 8 15.12 -9.66 -22.53
C VAL A 8 15.26 -8.19 -22.14
N LEU A 9 15.64 -7.31 -23.09
CA LEU A 9 15.67 -5.86 -22.85
C LEU A 9 14.27 -5.25 -22.70
N LYS A 10 13.26 -5.77 -23.41
CA LYS A 10 11.86 -5.36 -23.23
C LYS A 10 11.30 -5.79 -21.88
N THR A 11 11.53 -7.03 -21.45
CA THR A 11 11.03 -7.53 -20.15
C THR A 11 11.77 -6.88 -18.99
N HIS A 12 13.10 -6.91 -18.95
CA HIS A 12 13.86 -6.32 -17.84
C HIS A 12 13.86 -4.79 -17.83
N GLY A 13 13.84 -4.15 -19.00
CA GLY A 13 13.69 -2.69 -19.10
C GLY A 13 12.31 -2.22 -18.62
N PHE A 14 11.26 -2.98 -18.92
CA PHE A 14 9.90 -2.71 -18.44
C PHE A 14 9.75 -2.99 -16.94
N GLU A 15 10.35 -4.06 -16.42
CA GLU A 15 10.37 -4.38 -14.98
C GLU A 15 11.17 -3.36 -14.16
N ALA A 16 12.30 -2.90 -14.68
CA ALA A 16 13.12 -1.84 -14.09
C ALA A 16 12.39 -0.50 -14.12
N CYS A 17 11.73 -0.16 -15.23
CA CYS A 17 10.83 1.00 -15.31
C CYS A 17 9.65 0.89 -14.34
N LYS A 18 9.03 -0.29 -14.18
CA LYS A 18 8.00 -0.57 -13.16
C LYS A 18 8.52 -0.25 -11.76
N ASN A 19 9.73 -0.68 -11.43
CA ASN A 19 10.32 -0.47 -10.10
C ASN A 19 10.75 0.98 -9.84
N ILE A 20 11.27 1.68 -10.85
CA ILE A 20 11.64 3.10 -10.76
C ILE A 20 10.39 3.99 -10.71
N PHE A 21 9.35 3.68 -11.50
CA PHE A 21 8.05 4.34 -11.41
C PHE A 21 7.37 4.06 -10.06
N LYS A 22 7.38 2.82 -9.54
CA LYS A 22 6.73 2.44 -8.26
C LYS A 22 7.15 3.31 -7.06
N LYS A 23 8.43 3.66 -6.94
CA LYS A 23 8.95 4.36 -5.75
C LYS A 23 8.68 5.87 -5.75
N ILE A 24 8.72 6.51 -6.91
CA ILE A 24 8.43 7.95 -7.07
C ILE A 24 6.91 8.19 -7.13
N HIS A 25 6.13 7.25 -7.70
CA HIS A 25 4.67 7.38 -7.76
C HIS A 25 3.96 7.17 -6.43
N ILE A 26 4.43 6.35 -5.48
CA ILE A 26 3.62 6.04 -4.28
C ILE A 26 3.32 7.29 -3.43
N ASN A 27 4.32 8.14 -3.18
CA ASN A 27 4.08 9.40 -2.45
C ASN A 27 3.21 10.36 -3.27
N PHE A 28 3.46 10.47 -4.57
CA PHE A 28 2.67 11.32 -5.47
C PHE A 28 1.20 10.84 -5.60
N PHE A 29 1.01 9.52 -5.65
CA PHE A 29 -0.28 8.83 -5.78
C PHE A 29 -1.12 8.99 -4.52
N LEU A 30 -0.52 8.81 -3.33
CA LEU A 30 -1.18 9.09 -2.05
C LEU A 30 -1.53 10.58 -1.91
N GLN A 31 -0.71 11.47 -2.46
CA GLN A 31 -0.83 12.92 -2.26
C GLN A 31 -1.74 13.62 -3.27
N HIS A 32 -1.90 13.12 -4.51
CA HIS A 32 -2.54 13.90 -5.60
C HIS A 32 -3.73 13.25 -6.32
N VAL A 33 -4.05 11.96 -6.14
CA VAL A 33 -5.00 11.30 -7.06
C VAL A 33 -6.36 10.90 -6.45
N CYS A 34 -6.49 10.50 -5.18
CA CYS A 34 -7.78 9.92 -4.73
C CYS A 34 -8.31 10.20 -3.32
N PHE A 35 -7.60 10.86 -2.39
CA PHE A 35 -8.07 10.87 -0.99
C PHE A 35 -7.81 12.11 -0.12
N ASN A 36 -7.15 13.14 -0.62
CA ASN A 36 -6.68 14.26 0.21
C ASN A 36 -5.87 13.75 1.42
N PHE A 37 -4.99 12.77 1.22
CA PHE A 37 -4.07 12.36 2.26
C PHE A 37 -2.85 13.28 2.29
N GLN A 38 -2.48 13.72 3.47
CA GLN A 38 -1.13 14.24 3.72
C GLN A 38 -0.26 13.09 4.23
N VAL A 39 0.70 12.64 3.43
CA VAL A 39 1.71 11.68 3.88
C VAL A 39 2.63 12.39 4.88
N LEU A 40 2.72 11.86 6.10
CA LEU A 40 3.51 12.45 7.18
C LEU A 40 4.92 11.82 7.25
N ARG A 41 5.00 10.48 7.22
CA ARG A 41 6.25 9.73 7.19
C ARG A 41 6.03 8.26 6.82
N THR A 42 7.11 7.58 6.45
CA THR A 42 7.14 6.12 6.32
C THR A 42 7.24 5.48 7.71
N LEU A 43 6.39 4.50 8.00
CA LEU A 43 6.40 3.71 9.24
C LEU A 43 7.17 2.41 9.09
N GLY A 44 7.15 1.81 7.90
CA GLY A 44 7.84 0.55 7.65
C GLY A 44 7.81 0.15 6.18
N LYS A 45 8.71 -0.76 5.83
CA LYS A 45 8.81 -1.36 4.50
C LYS A 45 8.98 -2.86 4.65
N GLY A 46 8.05 -3.62 4.09
CA GLY A 46 8.16 -5.07 3.89
C GLY A 46 8.69 -5.41 2.50
N GLY A 47 8.72 -6.70 2.17
CA GLY A 47 9.14 -7.17 0.84
C GLY A 47 8.28 -6.59 -0.29
N PHE A 48 6.96 -6.59 -0.10
CA PHE A 48 5.99 -6.23 -1.14
C PHE A 48 5.08 -5.05 -0.76
N SER A 49 5.24 -4.48 0.43
CA SER A 49 4.38 -3.41 0.94
C SER A 49 5.15 -2.30 1.64
N HIS A 50 4.64 -1.08 1.57
CA HIS A 50 5.11 0.06 2.34
C HIS A 50 3.98 0.56 3.25
N VAL A 51 4.31 0.93 4.48
CA VAL A 51 3.36 1.47 5.44
C VAL A 51 3.72 2.92 5.71
N PHE A 52 2.73 3.79 5.58
CA PHE A 52 2.87 5.23 5.78
C PHE A 52 1.97 5.70 6.92
N GLN A 53 2.45 6.67 7.67
CA GLN A 53 1.60 7.50 8.51
C GLN A 53 1.01 8.60 7.63
N VAL A 54 -0.30 8.72 7.61
CA VAL A 54 -1.02 9.68 6.78
C VAL A 54 -2.04 10.44 7.62
N LYS A 55 -2.36 11.68 7.22
CA LYS A 55 -3.48 12.44 7.77
C LYS A 55 -4.60 12.50 6.72
N LYS A 56 -5.80 12.08 7.10
CA LYS A 56 -7.05 12.20 6.32
C LYS A 56 -8.01 13.10 7.09
N GLN A 57 -8.76 13.95 6.39
CA GLN A 57 -9.70 14.87 7.06
C GLN A 57 -10.77 14.15 7.90
N GLU A 58 -11.30 13.03 7.41
CA GLU A 58 -12.35 12.24 8.06
C GLU A 58 -11.85 11.42 9.26
N TYR A 59 -10.61 10.89 9.19
CA TYR A 59 -10.08 9.94 10.18
C TYR A 59 -8.97 10.51 11.07
N GLY A 60 -8.50 11.73 10.80
CA GLY A 60 -7.31 12.27 11.45
C GLY A 60 -6.04 11.54 11.02
N VAL A 61 -5.19 11.14 11.96
CA VAL A 61 -3.91 10.48 11.69
C VAL A 61 -4.08 8.97 11.76
N ILE A 62 -3.81 8.29 10.65
CA ILE A 62 -3.97 6.85 10.47
C ILE A 62 -2.74 6.24 9.78
N ALA A 63 -2.72 4.91 9.66
CA ALA A 63 -1.75 4.20 8.84
C ALA A 63 -2.36 3.80 7.49
N ALA A 64 -1.55 3.90 6.43
CA ALA A 64 -1.88 3.42 5.09
C ALA A 64 -0.84 2.39 4.65
N LYS A 65 -1.25 1.14 4.43
CA LYS A 65 -0.42 0.09 3.84
C LYS A 65 -0.68 0.06 2.34
N VAL A 66 0.37 0.24 1.55
CA VAL A 66 0.33 0.23 0.09
C VAL A 66 1.11 -0.98 -0.41
N MET A 67 0.51 -1.77 -1.29
CA MET A 67 1.12 -2.93 -1.92
C MET A 67 0.63 -3.08 -3.36
N ASN A 68 1.29 -3.92 -4.16
CA ASN A 68 0.80 -4.19 -5.52
C ASN A 68 -0.50 -4.97 -5.46
N GLU A 69 -1.37 -4.79 -6.45
CA GLU A 69 -2.60 -5.56 -6.62
C GLU A 69 -2.32 -7.07 -6.73
N ASP A 70 -1.28 -7.46 -7.48
CA ASP A 70 -0.91 -8.87 -7.68
C ASP A 70 -0.56 -9.59 -6.35
N GLU A 71 -0.22 -8.82 -5.32
CA GLU A 71 0.15 -9.31 -3.99
C GLU A 71 -1.01 -9.20 -2.99
N PHE A 72 -2.15 -8.63 -3.42
CA PHE A 72 -3.32 -8.42 -2.55
C PHE A 72 -4.24 -9.64 -2.57
N ASP A 73 -4.25 -10.38 -1.46
CA ASP A 73 -5.19 -11.48 -1.26
C ASP A 73 -6.51 -10.97 -0.66
N LEU A 74 -7.57 -10.99 -1.47
CA LEU A 74 -8.92 -10.56 -1.07
C LEU A 74 -9.51 -11.45 0.03
N ASN A 75 -9.19 -12.75 0.06
CA ASN A 75 -9.70 -13.68 1.07
C ASN A 75 -9.02 -13.44 2.42
N GLU A 76 -7.70 -13.22 2.42
CA GLU A 76 -6.96 -12.83 3.63
C GLU A 76 -7.52 -11.53 4.20
N TRP A 77 -7.72 -10.52 3.33
CA TRP A 77 -8.32 -9.26 3.72
C TRP A 77 -9.71 -9.43 4.35
N ARG A 78 -10.61 -10.17 3.70
CA ARG A 78 -11.98 -10.39 4.22
C ARG A 78 -11.97 -11.07 5.58
N THR A 79 -11.12 -12.07 5.75
CA THR A 79 -10.98 -12.81 7.02
C THR A 79 -10.43 -11.89 8.11
N GLY A 80 -9.35 -11.14 7.83
CA GLY A 80 -8.77 -10.19 8.76
C GLY A 80 -9.72 -9.07 9.16
N PHE A 81 -10.48 -8.55 8.19
CA PHE A 81 -11.50 -7.52 8.43
C PHE A 81 -12.61 -8.03 9.35
N GLN A 82 -13.12 -9.24 9.12
CA GLN A 82 -14.12 -9.86 9.99
C GLN A 82 -13.59 -10.08 11.41
N LEU A 83 -12.34 -10.55 11.55
CA LEU A 83 -11.71 -10.71 12.86
C LEU A 83 -11.58 -9.37 13.60
N ALA A 84 -11.25 -8.30 12.89
CA ALA A 84 -11.15 -6.95 13.45
C ALA A 84 -12.49 -6.31 13.81
N GLN A 85 -13.62 -6.82 13.32
CA GLN A 85 -14.95 -6.39 13.77
C GLN A 85 -15.29 -6.91 15.17
N ASN A 86 -14.61 -7.94 15.64
CA ASN A 86 -14.72 -8.35 17.03
C ASN A 86 -14.19 -7.21 17.94
N ARG A 87 -14.86 -6.92 19.05
CA ARG A 87 -14.53 -5.80 19.96
C ARG A 87 -13.24 -6.02 20.77
N ASN A 88 -12.31 -6.81 20.26
CA ASN A 88 -11.05 -7.09 20.90
C ASN A 88 -10.11 -5.87 20.75
N PRO A 89 -9.71 -5.20 21.84
CA PRO A 89 -8.87 -4.01 21.79
C PRO A 89 -7.43 -4.29 21.35
N PHE A 90 -7.02 -5.57 21.28
CA PHE A 90 -5.69 -5.99 20.85
C PHE A 90 -5.61 -6.33 19.35
N ILE A 91 -6.73 -6.25 18.63
CA ILE A 91 -6.76 -6.44 17.17
C ILE A 91 -6.73 -5.08 16.50
N LEU A 92 -5.84 -4.94 15.50
CA LEU A 92 -5.75 -3.73 14.70
C LEU A 92 -7.05 -3.48 13.95
N LYS A 93 -7.62 -2.28 14.09
CA LYS A 93 -8.85 -1.92 13.39
C LYS A 93 -8.55 -1.46 11.97
N TYR A 94 -9.29 -2.02 11.04
CA TYR A 94 -9.25 -1.67 9.62
C TYR A 94 -10.43 -0.77 9.27
N HIS A 95 -10.19 0.29 8.51
CA HIS A 95 -11.24 1.20 8.04
C HIS A 95 -11.71 0.82 6.63
N SER A 96 -10.78 0.53 5.72
CA SER A 96 -11.09 0.13 4.35
C SER A 96 -9.88 -0.50 3.65
N ALA A 97 -10.15 -1.21 2.55
CA ALA A 97 -9.16 -1.56 1.54
C ALA A 97 -9.72 -1.18 0.17
N GLN A 98 -8.92 -0.50 -0.63
CA GLN A 98 -9.34 -0.01 -1.94
C GLN A 98 -8.21 -0.19 -2.95
N MET A 99 -8.60 -0.53 -4.19
CA MET A 99 -7.67 -0.76 -5.29
C MET A 99 -7.53 0.51 -6.13
N TYR A 100 -6.31 0.75 -6.59
CA TYR A 100 -5.91 1.98 -7.22
C TYR A 100 -4.86 1.75 -8.29
N GLY A 101 -5.31 1.67 -9.55
CA GLY A 101 -4.47 1.18 -10.63
C GLY A 101 -3.89 -0.17 -10.20
N PHE A 102 -2.56 -0.27 -10.19
CA PHE A 102 -1.84 -1.50 -9.84
C PHE A 102 -1.52 -1.65 -8.34
N ASN A 103 -2.11 -0.82 -7.47
CA ASN A 103 -1.84 -0.86 -6.03
C ASN A 103 -3.12 -1.11 -5.22
N ALA A 104 -3.01 -1.93 -4.17
CA ALA A 104 -3.99 -1.99 -3.09
C ALA A 104 -3.55 -1.07 -1.94
N VAL A 105 -4.49 -0.29 -1.40
CA VAL A 105 -4.30 0.60 -0.27
C VAL A 105 -5.24 0.18 0.86
N ILE A 106 -4.67 -0.19 2.00
CA ILE A 106 -5.39 -0.56 3.22
C ILE A 106 -5.24 0.55 4.24
N LEU A 107 -6.36 1.07 4.74
CA LEU A 107 -6.44 2.10 5.78
C LEU A 107 -6.75 1.45 7.13
N MET A 108 -5.99 1.80 8.16
CA MET A 108 -6.07 1.19 9.49
C MET A 108 -5.64 2.15 10.59
N ASP A 109 -6.04 1.85 11.83
CA ASP A 109 -5.64 2.62 13.01
C ASP A 109 -4.11 2.77 13.09
N TYR A 110 -3.65 3.96 13.50
CA TYR A 110 -2.23 4.18 13.74
C TYR A 110 -1.83 3.73 15.16
N ALA A 111 -1.29 2.51 15.27
CA ALA A 111 -0.81 1.96 16.54
C ALA A 111 0.58 2.51 16.92
N ASN A 112 0.61 3.58 17.71
CA ASN A 112 1.83 4.32 18.09
C ASN A 112 2.33 4.01 19.51
N MET A 113 2.35 2.73 19.90
CA MET A 113 2.91 2.37 21.20
C MET A 113 4.39 2.72 21.22
N LYS A 114 4.79 3.59 22.16
CA LYS A 114 6.21 3.86 22.42
C LYS A 114 6.73 2.69 23.26
N VAL A 115 7.81 2.08 22.78
CA VAL A 115 8.58 1.10 23.56
C VAL A 115 9.53 1.85 24.47
#